data_AF-A0A7S0MQ18-F1
#
_entry.id   AF-A0A7S0MQ18-F1
#
_cell.length_a   1.000
_cell.length_b   1.000
_cell.length_c   1.000
_cell.angle_alpha   90.00
_cell.angle_beta   90.00
_cell.angle_gamma   90.00
#
_symmetry.space_group_name_H-M   'P 1'
#
loop_
_entity.id
_entity.type
_entity.pdbx_description
1 polymer ?
#
loop_
_entity_poly.entity_id
_entity_poly.type
_entity_poly.pdbx_seq_one_letter_code
_entity_poly.pdbx_strand_id
1 'polypeptide(L)'
;KIANDQGLTGQSARGHCDDTETSSGQTAIARKVGEDGSKVVASRILIHPHSDLRASLDFVSLISGFFTLFVSTFFLAFGWAEIPAFCLIGAGISDSILIVDIGSKILTGVEIGSDVRMNLVASFLQYARTWLCLDVITSLPVVMAVYLTEKFANTTLPEYIMPWIYLILAFKCLRVLRIGQTSSVFLERYKDWTLMISLALLTTCSLLTVHTLGCIWIGLIRAHDAPPPSP
;
A
#
# COMPACT_ATOMS: atom_id res chain seq x y z
N LYS A 1 -68.94 6.32 2.74
CA LYS A 1 -70.25 5.83 3.25
C LYS A 1 -70.27 4.33 2.99
N ILE A 2 -70.42 3.48 4.02
CA ILE A 2 -70.74 2.02 3.93
C ILE A 2 -69.61 1.18 3.27
N ALA A 3 -68.85 0.28 3.91
CA ALA A 3 -68.99 -0.61 5.09
C ALA A 3 -69.80 -1.91 4.84
N ASN A 4 -69.09 -3.05 4.82
CA ASN A 4 -69.49 -4.40 5.27
C ASN A 4 -68.21 -5.28 5.18
N ASP A 5 -67.71 -6.07 6.14
CA ASP A 5 -68.13 -6.63 7.45
C ASP A 5 -68.22 -8.18 7.42
N GLN A 6 -67.94 -8.79 8.57
CA GLN A 6 -68.01 -10.23 8.94
C GLN A 6 -66.86 -11.15 8.49
N GLY A 7 -66.36 -12.07 9.34
CA GLY A 7 -66.80 -12.41 10.71
C GLY A 7 -65.80 -13.23 11.54
N LEU A 8 -66.12 -13.42 12.82
CA LEU A 8 -65.30 -14.10 13.84
C LEU A 8 -65.48 -15.63 13.87
N THR A 9 -64.48 -16.34 14.42
CA THR A 9 -64.53 -17.46 15.42
C THR A 9 -63.27 -18.35 15.25
N GLY A 10 -62.72 -19.03 16.27
CA GLY A 10 -63.12 -19.14 17.68
C GLY A 10 -61.96 -19.66 18.58
N GLN A 11 -62.23 -19.85 19.87
CA GLN A 11 -61.26 -20.24 20.91
C GLN A 11 -61.18 -21.77 21.12
N SER A 12 -60.00 -22.29 21.48
CA SER A 12 -59.76 -23.50 22.34
C SER A 12 -58.24 -23.64 22.53
N ALA A 13 -57.57 -23.55 23.71
CA ALA A 13 -57.73 -24.08 25.07
C ALA A 13 -56.86 -25.33 25.36
N ARG A 14 -56.22 -25.34 26.56
CA ARG A 14 -55.27 -26.33 27.14
C ARG A 14 -53.84 -26.35 26.52
N GLY A 15 -52.78 -26.65 27.29
CA GLY A 15 -52.72 -27.09 28.69
C GLY A 15 -51.37 -26.82 29.39
N HIS A 16 -51.34 -27.09 30.69
CA HIS A 16 -50.27 -26.78 31.65
C HIS A 16 -49.38 -28.01 31.94
N CYS A 17 -48.10 -27.78 32.25
CA CYS A 17 -47.31 -28.51 33.25
C CYS A 17 -45.94 -27.84 33.45
N ASP A 18 -45.47 -27.84 34.69
CA ASP A 18 -44.11 -27.50 35.15
C ASP A 18 -43.36 -28.85 35.39
N ASP A 19 -42.07 -28.98 35.74
CA ASP A 19 -41.00 -28.08 36.21
C ASP A 19 -39.81 -28.10 35.18
N THR A 20 -38.50 -27.91 35.42
CA THR A 20 -37.63 -27.73 36.62
C THR A 20 -36.34 -26.97 36.28
N GLU A 21 -35.60 -26.51 37.29
CA GLU A 21 -34.28 -25.89 37.18
C GLU A 21 -33.18 -26.88 36.74
N THR A 22 -32.18 -26.42 35.95
CA THR A 22 -30.71 -26.64 36.15
C THR A 22 -29.88 -26.22 34.92
N SER A 23 -29.55 -24.93 34.76
CA SER A 23 -28.38 -24.52 33.93
C SER A 23 -27.88 -23.09 34.23
N SER A 24 -27.74 -22.72 35.50
CA SER A 24 -27.21 -21.40 35.90
C SER A 24 -25.67 -21.29 35.88
N GLY A 25 -24.96 -22.34 35.41
CA GLY A 25 -23.51 -22.45 35.52
C GLY A 25 -22.69 -22.15 34.25
N GLN A 26 -23.26 -22.34 33.05
CA GLN A 26 -22.46 -22.32 31.81
C GLN A 26 -22.55 -21.01 31.01
N THR A 27 -23.67 -20.27 31.11
CA THR A 27 -23.84 -18.97 30.44
C THR A 27 -23.01 -17.84 31.07
N ALA A 28 -22.68 -17.94 32.36
CA ALA A 28 -21.84 -16.96 33.05
C ALA A 28 -20.37 -16.98 32.55
N ILE A 29 -19.81 -18.17 32.28
CA ILE A 29 -18.42 -18.32 31.84
C ILE A 29 -18.27 -17.90 30.37
N ALA A 30 -19.23 -18.26 29.51
CA ALA A 30 -19.23 -17.83 28.11
C ALA A 30 -19.39 -16.31 27.95
N ARG A 31 -20.13 -15.64 28.84
CA ARG A 31 -20.30 -14.18 28.81
C ARG A 31 -19.05 -13.44 29.32
N LYS A 32 -18.38 -13.97 30.36
CA LYS A 32 -17.22 -13.28 30.96
C LYS A 32 -15.96 -13.24 30.08
N VAL A 33 -15.86 -14.11 29.07
CA VAL A 33 -14.80 -14.06 28.05
C VAL A 33 -15.05 -12.97 26.99
N GLY A 34 -16.26 -12.40 26.93
CA GLY A 34 -16.61 -11.33 25.99
C GLY A 34 -16.39 -9.89 26.48
N GLU A 35 -16.23 -9.68 27.80
CA GLU A 35 -16.23 -8.32 28.40
C GLU A 35 -14.86 -7.86 28.95
N ASP A 36 -13.89 -8.75 29.13
CA ASP A 36 -12.53 -8.39 29.55
C ASP A 36 -11.53 -8.35 28.37
N GLY A 37 -11.14 -7.13 27.96
CA GLY A 37 -9.84 -6.93 27.29
C GLY A 37 -9.81 -5.97 26.11
N SER A 38 -10.81 -6.01 25.22
CA SER A 38 -10.88 -5.07 24.09
C SER A 38 -11.51 -3.74 24.50
N LYS A 39 -10.93 -3.09 25.51
CA LYS A 39 -10.94 -1.63 25.55
C LYS A 39 -10.23 -1.19 24.27
N VAL A 40 -11.02 -0.89 23.23
CA VAL A 40 -10.54 -0.24 22.02
C VAL A 40 -10.07 1.14 22.47
N VAL A 41 -8.80 1.20 22.87
CA VAL A 41 -8.08 2.45 22.96
C VAL A 41 -8.10 2.99 21.55
N ALA A 42 -9.03 3.90 21.28
CA ALA A 42 -9.00 4.79 20.15
C ALA A 42 -7.73 5.64 20.29
N SER A 43 -6.62 5.00 19.95
CA SER A 43 -5.30 5.61 19.97
C SER A 43 -5.40 6.80 19.03
N ARG A 44 -5.08 8.00 19.53
CA ARG A 44 -5.17 9.27 18.76
C ARG A 44 -4.24 9.30 17.53
N ILE A 45 -3.53 8.19 17.29
CA ILE A 45 -2.54 7.94 16.24
C ILE A 45 -3.14 7.08 15.11
N LEU A 46 -4.28 6.40 15.32
CA LEU A 46 -4.94 5.58 14.29
C LEU A 46 -5.64 6.48 13.27
N ILE A 47 -5.33 6.26 11.99
CA ILE A 47 -5.86 7.02 10.85
C ILE A 47 -7.07 6.28 10.27
N HIS A 48 -8.17 7.01 10.07
CA HIS A 48 -9.36 6.46 9.41
C HIS A 48 -9.11 6.31 7.89
N PRO A 49 -9.43 5.16 7.26
CA PRO A 49 -9.14 4.92 5.84
C PRO A 49 -9.84 5.93 4.91
N HIS A 50 -11.06 6.34 5.25
CA HIS A 50 -11.80 7.39 4.53
C HIS A 50 -11.42 8.84 4.92
N SER A 51 -10.36 9.08 5.71
CA SER A 51 -9.93 10.44 6.03
C SER A 51 -9.26 11.17 4.86
N ASP A 52 -9.35 12.50 4.85
CA ASP A 52 -8.67 13.36 3.87
C ASP A 52 -7.15 13.31 4.02
N LEU A 53 -6.66 13.15 5.25
CA LEU A 53 -5.23 12.94 5.53
C LEU A 53 -4.71 11.68 4.83
N ARG A 54 -5.47 10.56 4.87
CA ARG A 54 -5.12 9.33 4.16
C ARG A 54 -5.08 9.57 2.64
N ALA A 55 -6.08 10.25 2.07
CA ALA A 55 -6.09 10.58 0.64
C ALA A 55 -4.90 11.45 0.21
N SER A 56 -4.51 12.44 1.03
CA SER A 56 -3.34 13.28 0.75
C SER A 56 -2.03 12.47 0.75
N LEU A 57 -1.85 11.58 1.73
CA LEU A 57 -0.69 10.68 1.79
C LEU A 57 -0.66 9.68 0.62
N ASP A 58 -1.81 9.10 0.25
CA ASP A 58 -1.94 8.24 -0.93
C ASP A 58 -1.61 9.00 -2.23
N PHE A 59 -2.03 10.27 -2.35
CA PHE A 59 -1.71 11.11 -3.51
C PHE A 59 -0.22 11.50 -3.60
N VAL A 60 0.39 11.90 -2.48
CA VAL A 60 1.81 12.28 -2.43
C VAL A 60 2.71 11.05 -2.66
N SER A 61 2.35 9.90 -2.11
CA SER A 61 3.06 8.63 -2.37
C SER A 61 2.86 8.10 -3.79
N LEU A 62 1.71 8.38 -4.44
CA LEU A 62 1.49 8.09 -5.86
C LEU A 62 2.46 8.88 -6.76
N ILE A 63 2.57 10.21 -6.55
CA ILE A 63 3.51 11.07 -7.29
C ILE A 63 4.95 10.61 -7.06
N SER A 64 5.32 10.36 -5.81
CA SER A 64 6.66 9.84 -5.45
C SER A 64 6.93 8.48 -6.08
N GLY A 65 5.93 7.60 -6.20
CA GLY A 65 6.01 6.33 -6.91
C GLY A 65 6.35 6.51 -8.39
N PHE A 66 5.66 7.40 -9.11
CA PHE A 66 5.96 7.72 -10.51
C PHE A 66 7.39 8.25 -10.69
N PHE A 67 7.83 9.17 -9.82
CA PHE A 67 9.20 9.70 -9.85
C PHE A 67 10.25 8.60 -9.60
N THR A 68 9.99 7.73 -8.63
CA THR A 68 10.86 6.59 -8.31
C THR A 68 11.02 5.64 -9.49
N LEU A 69 9.95 5.37 -10.25
CA LEU A 69 10.01 4.54 -11.46
C LEU A 69 10.82 5.21 -12.59
N PHE A 70 10.62 6.51 -12.80
CA PHE A 70 11.39 7.28 -13.78
C PHE A 70 12.89 7.24 -13.49
N VAL A 71 13.28 7.51 -12.23
CA VAL A 71 14.69 7.53 -11.81
C VAL A 71 15.31 6.12 -11.80
N SER A 72 14.58 5.09 -11.37
CA SER A 72 15.09 3.72 -11.34
C SER A 72 15.39 3.22 -12.76
N THR A 73 14.49 3.44 -13.72
CA THR A 73 14.69 3.05 -15.12
C THR A 73 15.79 3.84 -15.80
N PHE A 74 15.95 5.13 -15.49
CA PHE A 74 17.08 5.95 -15.95
C PHE A 74 18.42 5.37 -15.49
N PHE A 75 18.59 5.10 -14.19
CA PHE A 75 19.86 4.54 -13.67
C PHE A 75 20.15 3.11 -14.16
N LEU A 76 19.12 2.28 -14.43
CA LEU A 76 19.31 0.99 -15.11
C LEU A 76 19.95 1.13 -16.51
N ALA A 77 19.62 2.19 -17.25
CA ALA A 77 20.04 2.37 -18.65
C ALA A 77 21.34 3.17 -18.80
N PHE A 78 21.51 4.21 -17.98
CA PHE A 78 22.61 5.15 -18.10
C PHE A 78 23.79 4.85 -17.15
N GLY A 79 23.56 4.07 -16.09
CA GLY A 79 24.55 3.73 -15.08
C GLY A 79 24.86 4.85 -14.10
N TRP A 80 25.91 4.67 -13.30
CA TRP A 80 26.24 5.52 -12.14
C TRP A 80 27.30 6.60 -12.40
N ALA A 81 27.87 6.65 -13.62
CA ALA A 81 29.04 7.48 -13.95
C ALA A 81 28.84 8.99 -13.68
N GLU A 82 27.66 9.52 -14.00
CA GLU A 82 27.27 10.89 -13.69
C GLU A 82 25.85 10.91 -13.12
N ILE A 83 25.73 10.97 -11.79
CA ILE A 83 24.45 11.06 -11.07
C ILE A 83 23.98 12.53 -11.11
N PRO A 84 22.88 12.87 -11.81
CA PRO A 84 22.39 14.24 -11.84
C PRO A 84 21.89 14.64 -10.45
N ALA A 85 22.27 15.83 -9.97
CA ALA A 85 21.90 16.30 -8.62
C ALA A 85 20.37 16.31 -8.39
N PHE A 86 19.59 16.62 -9.42
CA PHE A 86 18.13 16.52 -9.39
C PHE A 86 17.63 15.09 -9.13
N CYS A 87 18.19 14.09 -9.82
CA CYS A 87 17.84 12.68 -9.62
C CYS A 87 18.21 12.19 -8.22
N LEU A 88 19.37 12.62 -7.70
CA LEU A 88 19.83 12.26 -6.34
C LEU A 88 18.91 12.84 -5.26
N ILE A 89 18.68 14.16 -5.29
CA ILE A 89 17.84 14.86 -4.29
C ILE A 89 16.40 14.36 -4.38
N GLY A 90 15.86 14.24 -5.59
CA GLY A 90 14.51 13.74 -5.83
C GLY A 90 14.33 12.28 -5.38
N ALA A 91 15.34 11.42 -5.56
CA ALA A 91 15.29 10.03 -5.09
C ALA A 91 15.26 9.99 -3.55
N GLY A 92 16.16 10.72 -2.88
CA GLY A 92 16.18 10.79 -1.41
C GLY A 92 14.87 11.32 -0.81
N ILE A 93 14.27 12.36 -1.41
CA ILE A 93 12.95 12.87 -1.02
C ILE A 93 11.86 11.81 -1.27
N SER A 94 11.89 11.15 -2.43
CA SER A 94 10.91 10.13 -2.77
C SER A 94 10.98 8.93 -1.83
N ASP A 95 12.14 8.33 -1.64
CA ASP A 95 12.31 7.19 -0.72
C ASP A 95 11.86 7.55 0.70
N SER A 96 12.12 8.78 1.17
CA SER A 96 11.61 9.28 2.46
C SER A 96 10.07 9.32 2.51
N ILE A 97 9.42 9.84 1.46
CA ILE A 97 7.94 9.85 1.34
C ILE A 97 7.38 8.42 1.34
N LEU A 98 8.03 7.49 0.62
CA LEU A 98 7.59 6.10 0.53
C LEU A 98 7.75 5.34 1.86
N ILE A 99 8.74 5.69 2.69
CA ILE A 99 8.90 5.18 4.06
C ILE A 99 7.81 5.75 4.99
N VAL A 100 7.49 7.04 4.88
CA VAL A 100 6.39 7.68 5.64
C VAL A 100 5.03 7.06 5.26
N ASP A 101 4.80 6.75 3.98
CA ASP A 101 3.61 6.04 3.53
C ASP A 101 3.49 4.65 4.16
N ILE A 102 4.56 3.85 4.22
CA ILE A 102 4.58 2.55 4.94
C ILE A 102 4.16 2.73 6.40
N GLY A 103 4.74 3.70 7.11
CA GLY A 103 4.37 4.01 8.49
C GLY A 103 2.89 4.38 8.61
N SER A 104 2.37 5.22 7.69
CA SER A 104 0.97 5.61 7.67
C SER A 104 0.02 4.44 7.41
N LYS A 105 0.40 3.47 6.58
CA LYS A 105 -0.39 2.26 6.29
C LYS A 105 -0.53 1.36 7.51
N ILE A 106 0.55 1.20 8.28
CA ILE A 106 0.53 0.46 9.55
C ILE A 106 -0.40 1.13 10.57
N LEU A 107 -0.45 2.46 10.57
CA LEU A 107 -1.34 3.27 11.42
C LEU A 107 -2.77 3.43 10.88
N THR A 108 -3.08 2.94 9.68
CA THR A 108 -4.43 3.04 9.09
C THR A 108 -5.26 1.82 9.49
N GLY A 109 -6.51 2.03 9.91
CA GLY A 109 -7.43 0.94 10.25
C GLY A 109 -7.80 0.07 9.05
N VAL A 110 -8.18 -1.18 9.31
CA VAL A 110 -8.60 -2.15 8.27
C VAL A 110 -10.11 -2.23 8.15
N GLU A 111 -10.61 -2.17 6.92
CA GLU A 111 -11.99 -2.54 6.55
C GLU A 111 -12.11 -4.07 6.43
N ILE A 112 -13.05 -4.66 7.18
CA ILE A 112 -13.44 -6.07 7.06
C ILE A 112 -14.94 -6.13 6.76
N GLY A 113 -15.28 -6.17 5.47
CA GLY A 113 -16.67 -6.02 5.03
C GLY A 113 -17.14 -4.58 5.20
N SER A 114 -18.23 -4.38 5.95
CA SER A 114 -18.81 -3.05 6.22
C SER A 114 -18.34 -2.42 7.55
N ASP A 115 -17.41 -3.04 8.28
CA ASP A 115 -16.96 -2.60 9.60
C ASP A 115 -15.46 -2.26 9.60
N VAL A 116 -15.10 -1.16 10.27
CA VAL A 116 -13.74 -0.58 10.26
C VAL A 116 -13.05 -0.90 11.58
N ARG A 117 -12.16 -1.87 11.58
CA ARG A 117 -11.45 -2.31 12.79
C ARG A 117 -10.22 -1.45 13.07
N MET A 118 -10.39 -0.51 13.99
CA MET A 118 -9.33 0.33 14.55
C MET A 118 -8.42 -0.42 15.54
N ASN A 119 -7.72 -1.45 15.06
CA ASN A 119 -6.74 -2.21 15.85
C ASN A 119 -5.39 -2.28 15.10
N LEU A 120 -4.35 -1.75 15.73
CA LEU A 120 -3.00 -1.66 15.18
C LEU A 120 -2.40 -3.04 14.88
N VAL A 121 -2.60 -4.04 15.74
CA VAL A 121 -2.02 -5.39 15.59
C VAL A 121 -2.66 -6.12 14.41
N ALA A 122 -3.99 -6.01 14.27
CA ALA A 122 -4.70 -6.58 13.13
C ALA A 122 -4.29 -5.91 11.81
N SER A 123 -4.17 -4.57 11.82
CA SER A 123 -3.80 -3.78 10.65
C SER A 123 -2.36 -4.08 10.20
N PHE A 124 -1.42 -4.12 11.15
CA PHE A 124 -0.05 -4.53 10.88
C PHE A 124 0.03 -5.96 10.34
N LEU A 125 -0.64 -6.94 10.95
CA LEU A 125 -0.55 -8.34 10.52
C LEU A 125 -1.12 -8.59 9.12
N GLN A 126 -2.23 -7.93 8.77
CA GLN A 126 -2.81 -8.00 7.44
C GLN A 126 -1.91 -7.35 6.39
N TYR A 127 -1.35 -6.17 6.69
CA TYR A 127 -0.41 -5.48 5.81
C TYR A 127 0.91 -6.26 5.66
N ALA A 128 1.43 -6.84 6.74
CA ALA A 128 2.62 -7.69 6.78
C ALA A 128 2.48 -8.91 5.86
N ARG A 129 1.31 -9.55 5.86
CA ARG A 129 1.04 -10.73 5.03
C ARG A 129 0.90 -10.42 3.53
N THR A 130 0.64 -9.17 3.15
CA THR A 130 0.20 -8.83 1.78
C THR A 130 1.16 -7.90 1.04
N TRP A 131 1.56 -6.77 1.63
CA TRP A 131 2.26 -5.70 0.91
C TRP A 131 3.53 -5.20 1.59
N LEU A 132 3.70 -5.40 2.90
CA LEU A 132 4.84 -4.85 3.66
C LEU A 132 6.20 -5.24 3.05
N CYS A 133 6.40 -6.52 2.70
CA CYS A 133 7.69 -6.96 2.15
C CYS A 133 8.03 -6.26 0.82
N LEU A 134 7.05 -6.10 -0.07
CA LEU A 134 7.22 -5.41 -1.35
C LEU A 134 7.44 -3.91 -1.13
N ASP A 135 6.62 -3.27 -0.29
CA ASP A 135 6.76 -1.84 0.00
C ASP A 135 8.12 -1.56 0.66
N VAL A 136 8.59 -2.37 1.60
CA VAL A 136 9.91 -2.22 2.25
C VAL A 136 11.06 -2.36 1.24
N ILE A 137 11.08 -3.43 0.43
CA ILE A 137 12.13 -3.62 -0.59
C ILE A 137 12.17 -2.45 -1.58
N THR A 138 10.99 -2.00 -2.03
CA THR A 138 10.90 -0.91 -3.01
C THR A 138 11.16 0.49 -2.43
N SER A 139 11.05 0.68 -1.11
CA SER A 139 11.36 1.94 -0.42
C SER A 139 12.83 2.08 0.04
N LEU A 140 13.71 1.12 -0.26
CA LEU A 140 15.13 1.22 0.12
C LEU A 140 15.82 2.37 -0.63
N PRO A 141 16.59 3.26 0.06
CA PRO A 141 17.22 4.43 -0.53
C PRO A 141 18.53 4.09 -1.27
N VAL A 142 18.46 3.18 -2.23
CA VAL A 142 19.62 2.61 -2.95
C VAL A 142 20.47 3.70 -3.62
N VAL A 143 19.84 4.66 -4.32
CA VAL A 143 20.55 5.72 -5.05
C VAL A 143 21.36 6.60 -4.10
N MET A 144 20.78 6.98 -2.96
CA MET A 144 21.47 7.74 -1.91
C MET A 144 22.55 6.91 -1.23
N ALA A 145 22.30 5.63 -0.94
CA ALA A 145 23.27 4.76 -0.29
C ALA A 145 24.55 4.59 -1.15
N VAL A 146 24.39 4.32 -2.45
CA VAL A 146 25.50 4.21 -3.42
C VAL A 146 26.30 5.52 -3.48
N TYR A 147 25.61 6.66 -3.65
CA TYR A 147 26.25 7.97 -3.69
C TYR A 147 27.05 8.27 -2.41
N LEU A 148 26.47 7.97 -1.23
CA LEU A 148 27.16 8.16 0.05
C LEU A 148 28.41 7.26 0.16
N THR A 149 28.34 5.99 -0.24
CA THR A 149 29.51 5.10 -0.20
C THR A 149 30.65 5.57 -1.11
N GLU A 150 30.34 5.99 -2.34
CA GLU A 150 31.37 6.40 -3.30
C GLU A 150 31.95 7.79 -2.98
N LYS A 151 31.11 8.77 -2.60
CA LYS A 151 31.55 10.16 -2.36
C LYS A 151 32.06 10.45 -0.95
N PHE A 152 31.49 9.84 0.10
CA PHE A 152 31.90 10.14 1.48
C PHE A 152 32.92 9.13 2.03
N ALA A 153 32.79 7.84 1.71
CA ALA A 153 33.76 6.83 2.14
C ALA A 153 34.95 6.68 1.18
N ASN A 154 34.95 7.35 0.02
CA ASN A 154 35.94 7.19 -1.06
C ASN A 154 36.19 5.72 -1.45
N THR A 155 35.18 4.87 -1.28
CA THR A 155 35.27 3.44 -1.53
C THR A 155 34.58 3.15 -2.85
N THR A 156 35.32 2.65 -3.84
CA THR A 156 34.71 2.10 -5.05
C THR A 156 33.93 0.85 -4.69
N LEU A 157 32.65 0.81 -5.07
CA LEU A 157 31.84 -0.39 -4.88
C LEU A 157 32.42 -1.53 -5.71
N PRO A 158 32.68 -2.71 -5.11
CA PRO A 158 33.31 -3.81 -5.82
C PRO A 158 32.34 -4.38 -6.87
N GLU A 159 32.90 -4.82 -8.00
CA GLU A 159 32.15 -5.20 -9.20
C GLU A 159 31.07 -6.26 -8.94
N TYR A 160 31.32 -7.19 -8.01
CA TYR A 160 30.35 -8.23 -7.64
C TYR A 160 29.08 -7.71 -6.94
N ILE A 161 29.08 -6.47 -6.42
CA ILE A 161 27.91 -5.84 -5.79
C ILE A 161 27.02 -5.14 -6.83
N MET A 162 27.59 -4.66 -7.95
CA MET A 162 26.85 -3.89 -8.96
C MET A 162 25.64 -4.65 -9.55
N PRO A 163 25.71 -5.96 -9.89
CA PRO A 163 24.54 -6.71 -10.35
C PRO A 163 23.40 -6.75 -9.33
N TRP A 164 23.71 -6.82 -8.03
CA TRP A 164 22.70 -6.80 -6.97
C TRP A 164 22.06 -5.42 -6.81
N ILE A 165 22.83 -4.34 -6.97
CA ILE A 165 22.29 -2.97 -6.99
C ILE A 165 21.29 -2.82 -8.15
N TYR A 166 21.66 -3.22 -9.38
CA TYR A 166 20.75 -3.19 -10.51
C TYR A 166 19.52 -4.08 -10.33
N LEU A 167 19.67 -5.25 -9.69
CA LEU A 167 18.55 -6.12 -9.34
C LEU A 167 17.57 -5.46 -8.36
N ILE A 168 18.06 -4.83 -7.28
CA ILE A 168 17.21 -4.11 -6.32
C ILE A 168 16.53 -2.90 -7.01
N LEU A 169 17.25 -2.21 -7.89
CA LEU A 169 16.72 -1.09 -8.67
C LEU A 169 15.63 -1.56 -9.65
N ALA A 170 15.76 -2.75 -10.24
CA ALA A 170 14.70 -3.40 -11.02
C ALA A 170 13.52 -3.85 -10.13
N PHE A 171 13.76 -4.29 -8.89
CA PHE A 171 12.69 -4.55 -7.92
C PHE A 171 11.90 -3.29 -7.57
N LYS A 172 12.51 -2.09 -7.54
CA LYS A 172 11.78 -0.82 -7.39
C LYS A 172 10.74 -0.60 -8.51
N CYS A 173 10.90 -1.23 -9.69
CA CYS A 173 9.89 -1.20 -10.74
C CYS A 173 8.56 -1.90 -10.36
N LEU A 174 8.55 -2.84 -9.40
CA LEU A 174 7.32 -3.45 -8.88
C LEU A 174 6.38 -2.45 -8.20
N ARG A 175 6.85 -1.24 -7.87
CA ARG A 175 6.01 -0.14 -7.35
C ARG A 175 4.85 0.21 -8.29
N VAL A 176 4.94 -0.11 -9.59
CA VAL A 176 3.85 0.09 -10.55
C VAL A 176 2.56 -0.64 -10.16
N LEU A 177 2.65 -1.80 -9.49
CA LEU A 177 1.50 -2.53 -8.95
C LEU A 177 0.75 -1.71 -7.88
N ARG A 178 1.51 -0.99 -7.05
CA ARG A 178 0.96 -0.10 -6.01
C ARG A 178 0.31 1.14 -6.61
N ILE A 179 0.88 1.69 -7.69
CA ILE A 179 0.31 2.81 -8.44
C ILE A 179 -1.08 2.44 -8.97
N GLY A 180 -1.24 1.26 -9.57
CA GLY A 180 -2.54 0.79 -10.08
C GLY A 180 -3.63 0.68 -9.01
N GLN A 181 -3.32 0.11 -7.85
CA GLN A 181 -4.28 0.02 -6.74
C GLN A 181 -4.62 1.37 -6.11
N THR A 182 -3.61 2.23 -5.95
CA THR A 182 -3.81 3.55 -5.34
C THR A 182 -4.63 4.45 -6.27
N SER A 183 -4.42 4.34 -7.59
CA SER A 183 -5.19 5.09 -8.59
C SER A 183 -6.65 4.63 -8.70
N SER A 184 -6.95 3.33 -8.58
CA SER A 184 -8.34 2.85 -8.60
C SER A 184 -9.14 3.36 -7.38
N VAL A 185 -8.52 3.35 -6.19
CA VAL A 185 -9.14 3.92 -4.97
C VAL A 185 -9.33 5.43 -5.10
N PHE A 186 -8.39 6.14 -5.73
CA PHE A 186 -8.48 7.58 -5.95
C PHE A 186 -9.60 7.93 -6.96
N LEU A 187 -9.74 7.17 -8.04
CA LEU A 187 -10.83 7.32 -9.02
C LEU A 187 -12.20 7.06 -8.38
N GLU A 188 -12.32 6.04 -7.51
CA GLU A 188 -13.56 5.78 -6.79
C GLU A 188 -13.91 6.88 -5.76
N ARG A 189 -12.90 7.52 -5.15
CA ARG A 189 -13.12 8.63 -4.20
C ARG A 189 -13.54 9.93 -4.89
N TYR A 190 -13.02 10.22 -6.09
CA TYR A 190 -13.23 11.49 -6.80
C TYR A 190 -14.06 11.32 -8.09
N LYS A 191 -15.25 10.71 -7.97
CA LYS A 191 -16.11 10.34 -9.12
C LYS A 191 -16.42 11.50 -10.07
N ASP A 192 -16.65 12.70 -9.55
CA ASP A 192 -16.95 13.90 -10.35
C ASP A 192 -15.80 14.32 -11.28
N TRP A 193 -14.56 13.98 -10.92
CA TRP A 193 -13.35 14.31 -11.66
C TRP A 193 -12.74 13.11 -12.39
N THR A 194 -13.45 11.97 -12.44
CA THR A 194 -12.98 10.69 -13.02
C THR A 194 -12.34 10.87 -14.39
N LEU A 195 -12.95 11.63 -15.30
CA LEU A 195 -12.44 11.82 -16.66
C LEU A 195 -11.08 12.53 -16.66
N MET A 196 -10.96 13.63 -15.92
CA MET A 196 -9.72 14.42 -15.84
C MET A 196 -8.59 13.62 -15.18
N ILE A 197 -8.90 12.91 -14.09
CA ILE A 197 -7.95 12.05 -13.37
C ILE A 197 -7.53 10.87 -14.27
N SER A 198 -8.47 10.20 -14.95
CA SER A 198 -8.18 9.07 -15.84
C SER A 198 -7.31 9.50 -17.02
N LEU A 199 -7.56 10.67 -17.60
CA LEU A 199 -6.74 11.23 -18.68
C LEU A 199 -5.33 11.55 -18.19
N ALA A 200 -5.20 12.22 -17.04
CA ALA A 200 -3.90 12.54 -16.44
C ALA A 200 -3.09 11.27 -16.10
N LEU A 201 -3.74 10.25 -15.53
CA LEU A 201 -3.13 8.94 -15.27
C LEU A 201 -2.71 8.25 -16.58
N LEU A 202 -3.57 8.22 -17.60
CA LEU A 202 -3.27 7.60 -18.89
C LEU A 202 -2.06 8.27 -19.56
N THR A 203 -2.02 9.60 -19.59
CA THR A 203 -0.88 10.37 -20.13
C THR A 203 0.39 10.16 -19.32
N THR A 204 0.30 10.10 -17.99
CA THR A 204 1.48 9.87 -17.12
C THR A 204 2.02 8.45 -17.30
N CYS A 205 1.14 7.44 -17.36
CA CYS A 205 1.49 6.06 -17.61
C CYS A 205 2.06 5.84 -19.02
N SER A 206 1.53 6.51 -20.06
CA SER A 206 2.07 6.39 -21.42
C SER A 206 3.46 7.03 -21.55
N LEU A 207 3.67 8.21 -20.97
CA LEU A 207 4.99 8.85 -20.89
C LEU A 207 5.99 7.98 -20.13
N LEU A 208 5.61 7.44 -18.97
CA LEU A 208 6.47 6.53 -18.21
C LEU A 208 6.76 5.23 -18.99
N THR A 209 5.80 4.70 -19.74
CA THR A 209 6.00 3.51 -20.57
C THR A 209 6.99 3.76 -21.70
N VAL A 210 6.85 4.87 -22.43
CA VAL A 210 7.79 5.27 -23.49
C VAL A 210 9.19 5.51 -22.93
N HIS A 211 9.31 6.21 -21.80
CA HIS A 211 10.57 6.42 -21.08
C HIS A 211 11.22 5.09 -20.68
N THR A 212 10.43 4.18 -20.07
CA THR A 212 10.90 2.87 -19.60
C THR A 212 11.38 2.00 -20.76
N LEU A 213 10.62 1.95 -21.86
CA LEU A 213 11.00 1.21 -23.06
C LEU A 213 12.27 1.78 -23.71
N GLY A 214 12.40 3.11 -23.79
CA GLY A 214 13.62 3.79 -24.27
C GLY A 214 14.84 3.48 -23.39
N CYS A 215 14.67 3.49 -22.06
CA CYS A 215 15.71 3.09 -21.12
C CYS A 215 16.11 1.62 -21.29
N ILE A 216 15.15 0.69 -21.38
CA ILE A 216 15.43 -0.73 -21.62
C ILE A 216 16.18 -0.94 -22.94
N TRP A 217 15.74 -0.28 -24.02
CA TRP A 217 16.40 -0.35 -25.32
C TRP A 217 17.86 0.11 -25.28
N ILE A 218 18.13 1.27 -24.67
CA ILE A 218 19.50 1.79 -24.49
C ILE A 218 20.33 0.86 -23.59
N GLY A 219 19.76 0.35 -22.50
CA GLY A 219 20.43 -0.59 -21.60
C GLY A 219 20.82 -1.90 -22.31
N LEU A 220 19.95 -2.43 -23.17
CA LEU A 220 20.23 -3.63 -23.98
C LEU A 220 21.35 -3.40 -24.99
N ILE A 221 21.38 -2.26 -25.70
CA ILE A 221 22.47 -1.91 -26.62
C ILE A 221 23.80 -1.83 -25.85
N ARG A 222 23.82 -1.12 -24.71
CA ARG A 222 25.04 -0.99 -23.89
C ARG A 222 25.51 -2.30 -23.28
N ALA A 223 24.60 -3.24 -23.00
CA ALA A 223 24.94 -4.59 -22.55
C ALA A 223 25.48 -5.48 -23.68
N HIS A 224 24.99 -5.31 -24.91
CA HIS A 224 25.50 -5.99 -26.11
C HIS A 224 26.89 -5.49 -26.52
N ASP A 225 27.10 -4.17 -26.47
CA ASP A 225 28.35 -3.52 -26.90
C ASP A 225 29.43 -3.53 -25.80
N ALA A 226 29.15 -4.09 -24.63
CA ALA A 226 30.12 -4.25 -23.56
C ALA A 226 31.20 -5.28 -23.96
N PRO A 227 32.50 -4.99 -23.74
CA PRO A 227 33.54 -5.97 -23.98
C PRO A 227 33.34 -7.19 -23.06
N PRO A 228 33.68 -8.42 -23.52
CA PRO A 228 33.55 -9.61 -22.69
C PRO A 228 34.41 -9.47 -21.43
N PRO A 229 33.96 -9.99 -20.28
CA PRO A 229 34.72 -9.90 -19.04
C PRO A 229 36.08 -10.58 -19.22
N SER A 230 37.15 -9.87 -18.86
CA SER A 230 38.50 -10.42 -18.85
C SER A 230 38.60 -11.56 -17.83
N PRO A 231 39.24 -12.70 -18.17
CA PRO A 231 39.37 -13.86 -17.29
C PRO A 231 40.32 -13.62 -16.11
#